data_AF-A0A829F9Q2-F1
#
_entry.id   AF-A0A829F9Q2-F1
#
_cell.length_a   1.000
_cell.length_b   1.000
_cell.length_c   1.000
_cell.angle_alpha   90.00
_cell.angle_beta   90.00
_cell.angle_gamma   90.00
#
_symmetry.space_group_name_H-M   'P 1'
#
loop_
_entity.id
_entity.type
_entity.pdbx_description
1 polymer ?
#
loop_
_entity_poly.entity_id
_entity_poly.type
_entity_poly.pdbx_seq_one_letter_code
_entity_poly.pdbx_strand_id
1 'polypeptide(L)'
;MEIPTNLKHKPVIVVEDYDKVDGRNALNTDAKGLSLGLAQWNDRGKVDISGKVWRHTGEKWSRQSEELPITRILDLAILAAQGSLYFQDAYRYEKFYDPENPVVDIIGLQGNRMTVEVDTKNPKIDEDIILYYDTLQKDGELIGERFRILKRLLDELGY
;
A
#
# COMPACT_ATOMS: atom_id res chain seq x y z
N MET A 1 12.12 -18.01 -6.10
CA MET A 1 13.49 -17.49 -5.97
C MET A 1 13.66 -17.26 -4.48
N GLU A 2 14.74 -17.76 -3.91
CA GLU A 2 14.95 -17.71 -2.46
C GLU A 2 15.23 -16.29 -1.97
N ILE A 3 14.57 -15.86 -0.90
CA ILE A 3 14.81 -14.55 -0.29
C ILE A 3 16.11 -14.58 0.53
N PRO A 4 17.04 -13.61 0.36
CA PRO A 4 18.30 -13.64 1.10
C PRO A 4 18.10 -13.45 2.61
N THR A 5 18.68 -14.35 3.41
CA THR A 5 18.60 -14.33 4.87
C THR A 5 19.84 -13.76 5.55
N ASN A 6 20.92 -13.56 4.80
CA ASN A 6 22.19 -12.97 5.27
C ASN A 6 22.17 -11.44 5.32
N LEU A 7 21.08 -10.81 4.87
CA LEU A 7 20.92 -9.38 4.89
C LEU A 7 20.43 -8.87 6.24
N LYS A 8 20.39 -7.54 6.35
CA LYS A 8 19.99 -6.85 7.58
C LYS A 8 18.54 -7.19 7.99
N HIS A 9 17.58 -7.12 7.07
CA HIS A 9 16.23 -7.56 7.35
C HIS A 9 16.23 -9.05 7.70
N LYS A 10 15.68 -9.43 8.85
CA LYS A 10 15.57 -10.82 9.29
C LYS A 10 14.16 -11.32 8.98
N PRO A 11 13.92 -11.95 7.81
CA PRO A 11 12.58 -12.40 7.44
C PRO A 11 12.10 -13.52 8.36
N VAL A 12 10.81 -13.50 8.70
CA VAL A 12 10.13 -14.52 9.53
C VAL A 12 9.01 -15.20 8.73
N ILE A 13 8.20 -14.41 8.01
CA ILE A 13 7.17 -14.90 7.10
C ILE A 13 7.57 -14.44 5.70
N VAL A 14 7.51 -15.34 4.72
CA VAL A 14 7.94 -15.05 3.34
C VAL A 14 6.88 -15.44 2.33
N VAL A 15 6.81 -14.67 1.25
CA VAL A 15 6.17 -15.03 0.00
C VAL A 15 7.27 -15.02 -1.05
N GLU A 16 7.82 -16.19 -1.34
CA GLU A 16 8.74 -16.38 -2.45
C GLU A 16 7.98 -16.50 -3.77
N ASP A 17 8.65 -16.29 -4.89
CA ASP A 17 8.02 -16.28 -6.23
C ASP A 17 6.85 -15.30 -6.32
N TYR A 18 6.94 -14.17 -5.61
CA TYR A 18 5.90 -13.14 -5.66
C TYR A 18 5.70 -12.61 -7.08
N ASP A 19 6.74 -12.69 -7.91
CA ASP A 19 6.66 -12.34 -9.32
C ASP A 19 5.64 -13.16 -10.11
N LYS A 20 5.17 -14.31 -9.60
CA LYS A 20 4.10 -15.10 -10.25
C LYS A 20 2.70 -14.63 -9.87
N VAL A 21 2.55 -13.78 -8.86
CA VAL A 21 1.24 -13.38 -8.28
C VAL A 21 1.05 -11.85 -8.19
N ASP A 22 2.00 -11.06 -8.68
CA ASP A 22 2.00 -9.57 -8.69
C ASP A 22 0.96 -8.95 -9.65
N GLY A 23 -0.26 -9.50 -9.66
CA GLY A 23 -1.38 -9.04 -10.48
C GLY A 23 -1.05 -9.00 -11.97
N ARG A 24 -1.28 -7.84 -12.60
CA ARG A 24 -0.99 -7.63 -14.02
C ARG A 24 0.50 -7.68 -14.36
N ASN A 25 1.37 -7.47 -13.38
CA ASN A 25 2.82 -7.55 -13.56
C ASN A 25 3.34 -8.96 -13.30
N ALA A 26 2.46 -9.94 -13.04
CA ALA A 26 2.87 -11.33 -12.89
C ALA A 26 3.71 -11.78 -14.10
N LEU A 27 4.81 -12.47 -13.83
CA LEU A 27 5.85 -12.91 -14.76
C LEU A 27 6.68 -11.77 -15.39
N ASN A 28 6.35 -10.51 -15.13
CA ASN A 28 7.01 -9.33 -15.68
C ASN A 28 7.20 -8.22 -14.62
N THR A 29 7.68 -8.61 -13.44
CA THR A 29 7.99 -7.70 -12.32
C THR A 29 9.40 -7.96 -11.80
N ASP A 30 10.03 -6.91 -11.32
CA ASP A 30 11.29 -6.99 -10.58
C ASP A 30 11.06 -7.40 -9.12
N ALA A 31 9.84 -7.27 -8.57
CA ALA A 31 9.49 -7.74 -7.23
C ALA A 31 9.44 -9.28 -7.20
N LYS A 32 10.42 -9.92 -6.56
CA LYS A 32 10.58 -11.39 -6.51
C LYS A 32 10.08 -12.04 -5.22
N GLY A 33 9.94 -11.27 -4.16
CA GLY A 33 9.44 -11.79 -2.90
C GLY A 33 8.93 -10.72 -1.96
N LEU A 34 8.10 -11.12 -1.01
CA LEU A 34 7.67 -10.30 0.11
C LEU A 34 8.10 -10.99 1.41
N SER A 35 8.41 -10.21 2.45
CA SER A 35 8.61 -10.78 3.78
C SER A 35 8.03 -9.90 4.87
N LEU A 36 7.58 -10.52 5.96
CA LEU A 36 7.43 -9.87 7.26
C LEU A 36 8.58 -10.34 8.15
N GLY A 37 9.22 -9.41 8.84
CA GLY A 37 10.42 -9.70 9.61
C GLY A 37 10.74 -8.60 10.62
N LEU A 38 11.95 -8.66 11.15
CA LEU A 38 12.42 -7.74 12.17
C LEU A 38 13.20 -6.58 11.55
N ALA A 39 12.72 -5.36 11.79
CA ALA A 39 13.32 -4.12 11.30
C ALA A 39 14.64 -3.81 12.02
N GLN A 40 15.60 -3.26 11.29
CA GLN A 40 16.91 -2.89 11.84
C GLN A 40 17.07 -1.41 12.20
N TRP A 41 16.05 -0.57 12.05
CA TRP A 41 16.20 0.89 12.13
C TRP A 41 16.30 1.47 13.55
N ASN A 42 16.23 0.66 14.60
CA ASN A 42 16.06 1.17 15.96
C ASN A 42 17.31 0.99 16.84
N ASP A 43 17.52 1.98 17.71
CA ASP A 43 18.53 1.97 18.77
C ASP A 43 18.48 0.68 19.59
N ARG A 44 19.67 0.21 19.98
CA ARG A 44 19.94 -1.04 20.71
C ARG A 44 18.83 -1.41 21.69
N GLY A 45 17.94 -2.33 21.28
CA GLY A 45 17.00 -3.03 22.16
C GLY A 45 15.53 -3.04 21.73
N LYS A 46 15.10 -2.18 20.79
CA LYS A 46 13.73 -2.23 20.24
C LYS A 46 13.76 -2.69 18.80
N VAL A 47 12.97 -3.70 18.45
CA VAL A 47 12.91 -4.25 17.10
C VAL A 47 11.45 -4.23 16.68
N ASP A 48 11.14 -3.45 15.64
CA ASP A 48 9.78 -3.36 15.13
C ASP A 48 9.53 -4.48 14.10
N ILE A 49 8.27 -4.92 13.98
CA ILE A 49 7.86 -5.77 12.86
C ILE A 49 7.77 -4.91 11.60
N SER A 50 8.45 -5.32 10.54
CA SER A 50 8.43 -4.66 9.23
C SER A 50 8.07 -5.64 8.12
N GLY A 51 7.44 -5.11 7.06
CA GLY A 51 7.34 -5.77 5.77
C GLY A 51 8.42 -5.27 4.82
N LYS A 52 8.95 -6.17 3.97
CA LYS A 52 9.94 -5.85 2.95
C LYS A 52 9.53 -6.39 1.60
N VAL A 53 9.63 -5.55 0.57
CA VAL A 53 9.46 -5.95 -0.83
C VAL A 53 10.85 -6.19 -1.40
N TRP A 54 11.10 -7.40 -1.88
CA TRP A 54 12.38 -7.82 -2.45
C TRP A 54 12.36 -7.65 -3.96
N ARG A 55 13.22 -6.79 -4.49
CA ARG A 55 13.35 -6.56 -5.94
C ARG A 55 14.65 -7.15 -6.47
N HIS A 56 14.61 -7.82 -7.62
CA HIS A 56 15.77 -8.40 -8.30
C HIS A 56 15.73 -8.08 -9.79
N THR A 57 16.82 -7.52 -10.33
CA THR A 57 16.91 -7.11 -11.74
C THR A 57 17.33 -8.24 -12.68
N GLY A 58 17.37 -9.48 -12.19
CA GLY A 58 17.93 -10.64 -12.90
C GLY A 58 19.43 -10.86 -12.63
N GLU A 59 20.18 -9.80 -12.33
CA GLU A 59 21.61 -9.88 -12.03
C GLU A 59 21.95 -9.77 -10.53
N LYS A 60 21.19 -8.94 -9.80
CA LYS A 60 21.42 -8.67 -8.37
C LYS A 60 20.16 -8.20 -7.66
N TRP A 61 20.15 -8.35 -6.33
CA TRP A 61 19.14 -7.74 -5.47
C TRP A 61 19.23 -6.21 -5.52
N SER A 62 18.08 -5.57 -5.75
CA SER A 62 17.96 -4.13 -5.93
C SER A 62 18.04 -3.41 -4.58
N ARG A 63 18.79 -2.30 -4.57
CA ARG A 63 18.81 -1.35 -3.46
C ARG A 63 17.48 -0.60 -3.30
N GLN A 64 16.59 -0.68 -4.30
CA GLN A 64 15.23 -0.14 -4.26
C GLN A 64 14.24 -1.07 -3.52
N SER A 65 14.73 -2.16 -2.90
CA SER A 65 13.91 -3.01 -2.05
C SER A 65 13.48 -2.23 -0.80
N GLU A 66 12.23 -1.79 -0.76
CA GLU A 66 11.68 -1.00 0.33
C GLU A 66 11.29 -1.86 1.53
N GLU A 67 11.41 -1.28 2.72
CA GLU A 67 11.03 -1.89 3.99
C GLU A 67 10.23 -0.89 4.80
N LEU A 68 9.05 -1.31 5.28
CA LEU A 68 8.11 -0.47 6.00
C LEU A 68 7.71 -1.14 7.33
N PRO A 69 7.64 -0.40 8.45
CA PRO A 69 7.01 -0.89 9.67
C PRO A 69 5.57 -1.35 9.41
N ILE A 70 5.11 -2.38 10.12
CA ILE A 70 3.78 -2.96 9.92
C ILE A 70 2.66 -1.94 10.08
N THR A 71 2.81 -0.97 10.99
CA THR A 71 1.85 0.12 11.17
C THR A 71 1.71 0.96 9.91
N ARG A 72 2.81 1.31 9.24
CA ARG A 72 2.75 2.05 7.96
C ARG A 72 2.12 1.25 6.84
N ILE A 73 2.29 -0.07 6.83
CA ILE A 73 1.62 -0.94 5.85
C ILE A 73 0.10 -0.88 6.06
N LEU A 74 -0.35 -0.95 7.32
CA LEU A 74 -1.77 -0.83 7.66
C LEU A 74 -2.32 0.57 7.38
N ASP A 75 -1.56 1.63 7.70
CA ASP A 75 -1.96 3.01 7.42
C ASP A 75 -2.14 3.24 5.91
N LEU A 76 -1.26 2.68 5.07
CA LEU A 76 -1.41 2.73 3.61
C LEU A 76 -2.61 1.91 3.13
N ALA A 77 -2.90 0.76 3.74
CA ALA A 77 -4.09 -0.03 3.42
C ALA A 77 -5.39 0.73 3.78
N ILE A 78 -5.40 1.41 4.92
CA ILE A 78 -6.51 2.28 5.36
C ILE A 78 -6.70 3.42 4.35
N LEU A 79 -5.62 4.12 3.99
CA LEU A 79 -5.69 5.22 3.01
C LEU A 79 -6.20 4.73 1.64
N ALA A 80 -5.73 3.57 1.17
CA ALA A 80 -6.19 2.98 -0.08
C ALA A 80 -7.69 2.62 -0.04
N ALA A 81 -8.16 2.06 1.08
CA ALA A 81 -9.57 1.76 1.27
C ALA A 81 -10.42 3.05 1.33
N GLN A 82 -9.96 4.08 2.06
CA GLN A 82 -10.67 5.35 2.17
C GLN A 82 -10.76 6.08 0.82
N GLY A 83 -9.66 6.12 0.06
CA GLY A 83 -9.67 6.67 -1.29
C GLY A 83 -10.65 5.91 -2.19
N SER A 84 -10.66 4.58 -2.11
CA SER A 84 -11.58 3.75 -2.89
C SER A 84 -13.04 4.00 -2.52
N LEU A 85 -13.37 4.22 -1.24
CA LEU A 85 -14.71 4.61 -0.79
C LEU A 85 -15.10 5.98 -1.33
N TYR A 86 -14.21 6.98 -1.22
CA TYR A 86 -14.47 8.34 -1.72
C TYR A 86 -14.82 8.35 -3.21
N PHE A 87 -14.03 7.64 -4.02
CA PHE A 87 -14.22 7.60 -5.47
C PHE A 87 -15.44 6.79 -5.94
N GLN A 88 -16.14 6.08 -5.05
CA GLN A 88 -17.44 5.50 -5.41
C GLN A 88 -18.48 6.56 -5.75
N ASP A 89 -18.42 7.72 -5.09
CA ASP A 89 -19.40 8.80 -5.26
C ASP A 89 -18.79 10.12 -5.74
N ALA A 90 -17.47 10.20 -5.90
CA ALA A 90 -16.77 11.44 -6.26
C ALA A 90 -17.28 12.07 -7.58
N TYR A 91 -17.79 11.26 -8.51
CA TYR A 91 -18.37 11.72 -9.78
C TYR A 91 -19.55 12.70 -9.62
N ARG A 92 -20.12 12.80 -8.40
CA ARG A 92 -21.17 13.79 -8.09
C ARG A 92 -20.66 15.23 -8.07
N TYR A 93 -19.36 15.41 -7.92
CA TYR A 93 -18.70 16.71 -7.97
C TYR A 93 -18.16 16.95 -9.37
N GLU A 94 -18.35 18.16 -9.91
CA GLU A 94 -17.85 18.53 -11.25
C GLU A 94 -16.33 18.30 -11.38
N LYS A 95 -15.57 18.60 -10.33
CA LYS A 95 -14.11 18.42 -10.26
C LYS A 95 -13.69 17.09 -9.62
N PHE A 96 -14.62 16.18 -9.36
CA PHE A 96 -14.41 14.99 -8.51
C PHE A 96 -14.04 15.30 -7.05
N TYR A 97 -14.15 16.56 -6.63
CA TYR A 97 -14.06 17.02 -5.25
C TYR A 97 -14.75 18.36 -5.04
N ASP A 98 -14.97 18.73 -3.77
CA ASP A 98 -15.47 20.05 -3.36
C ASP A 98 -14.28 21.00 -3.10
N PRO A 99 -14.09 22.07 -3.91
CA PRO A 99 -12.99 23.00 -3.72
C PRO A 99 -13.04 23.79 -2.41
N GLU A 100 -14.25 24.03 -1.89
CA GLU A 100 -14.44 24.77 -0.64
C GLU A 100 -14.26 23.87 0.59
N ASN A 101 -14.43 22.56 0.42
CA ASN A 101 -14.21 21.55 1.45
C ASN A 101 -13.53 20.28 0.90
N PRO A 102 -12.19 20.30 0.73
CA PRO A 102 -11.45 19.19 0.12
C PRO A 102 -11.23 17.99 1.06
N VAL A 103 -11.71 18.06 2.30
CA VAL A 103 -11.57 16.96 3.26
C VAL A 103 -12.44 15.79 2.82
N VAL A 104 -11.81 14.65 2.62
CA VAL A 104 -12.45 13.38 2.28
C VAL A 104 -13.00 12.70 3.52
N ASP A 105 -12.15 12.54 4.55
CA ASP A 105 -12.54 11.96 5.84
C ASP A 105 -11.52 12.24 6.94
N ILE A 106 -11.90 12.00 8.19
CA ILE A 106 -11.05 12.11 9.38
C ILE A 106 -11.14 10.80 10.17
N ILE A 107 -10.07 10.00 10.11
CA ILE A 107 -10.01 8.68 10.73
C ILE A 107 -9.23 8.77 12.04
N GLY A 108 -9.83 8.34 13.15
CA GLY A 108 -9.14 8.31 14.45
C GLY A 108 -8.15 7.14 14.54
N LEU A 109 -6.88 7.42 14.82
CA LEU A 109 -5.83 6.41 15.02
C LEU A 109 -5.09 6.64 16.35
N GLN A 110 -4.26 5.67 16.75
CA GLN A 110 -3.42 5.84 17.94
C GLN A 110 -2.45 7.01 17.72
N GLY A 111 -2.46 7.98 18.65
CA GLY A 111 -1.69 9.21 18.57
C GLY A 111 -2.58 10.40 18.23
N ASN A 112 -3.10 10.47 17.00
CA ASN A 112 -3.97 11.56 16.54
C ASN A 112 -4.89 11.08 15.39
N ARG A 113 -5.66 12.00 14.81
CA ARG A 113 -6.48 11.77 13.61
C ARG A 113 -5.65 11.80 12.32
N MET A 114 -5.97 10.88 11.40
CA MET A 114 -5.56 10.90 10.00
C MET A 114 -6.61 11.69 9.22
N THR A 115 -6.29 12.92 8.83
CA THR A 115 -7.13 13.71 7.91
C THR A 115 -6.76 13.33 6.47
N VAL A 116 -7.70 12.76 5.73
CA VAL A 116 -7.56 12.48 4.30
C VAL A 116 -8.21 13.62 3.55
N GLU A 117 -7.49 14.23 2.62
CA GLU A 117 -7.95 15.38 1.84
C GLU A 117 -7.44 15.31 0.41
N VAL A 118 -8.18 15.92 -0.51
CA VAL A 118 -7.73 16.16 -1.87
C VAL A 118 -6.64 17.23 -1.85
N ASP A 119 -5.50 16.96 -2.51
CA ASP A 119 -4.36 17.87 -2.52
C ASP A 119 -4.61 19.10 -3.41
N THR A 120 -5.33 20.08 -2.88
CA THR A 120 -5.63 21.35 -3.55
C THR A 120 -4.39 22.22 -3.78
N LYS A 121 -3.22 21.83 -3.26
CA LYS A 121 -1.93 22.48 -3.54
C LYS A 121 -1.24 21.89 -4.77
N ASN A 122 -1.70 20.76 -5.29
CA ASN A 122 -1.25 20.25 -6.58
C ASN A 122 -1.76 21.18 -7.70
N PRO A 123 -0.88 21.83 -8.49
CA PRO A 123 -1.28 22.75 -9.56
C PRO A 123 -2.07 22.07 -10.69
N LYS A 124 -2.08 20.74 -10.75
CA LYS A 124 -2.79 19.92 -11.75
C LYS A 124 -3.90 19.08 -11.13
N ILE A 125 -4.37 19.41 -9.93
CA ILE A 125 -5.30 18.55 -9.18
C ILE A 125 -6.57 18.20 -9.97
N ASP A 126 -7.16 19.14 -10.70
CA ASP A 126 -8.38 18.93 -11.50
C ASP A 126 -8.19 17.86 -12.61
N GLU A 127 -6.99 17.77 -13.19
CA GLU A 127 -6.65 16.77 -14.23
C GLU A 127 -6.22 15.44 -13.60
N ASP A 128 -5.32 15.52 -12.60
CA ASP A 128 -4.70 14.35 -11.98
C ASP A 128 -5.72 13.51 -11.20
N ILE A 129 -6.74 14.14 -10.59
CA ILE A 129 -7.78 13.41 -9.87
C ILE A 129 -8.65 12.55 -10.79
N ILE A 130 -8.92 13.02 -12.01
CA ILE A 130 -9.66 12.27 -13.02
C ILE A 130 -8.81 11.11 -13.52
N LEU A 131 -7.53 11.36 -13.84
CA LEU A 131 -6.60 10.31 -14.24
C LEU A 131 -6.46 9.22 -13.15
N TYR A 132 -6.40 9.64 -11.88
CA TYR A 132 -6.38 8.74 -10.75
C TYR A 132 -7.66 7.90 -10.69
N TYR A 133 -8.84 8.54 -10.78
CA TYR A 133 -10.13 7.86 -10.82
C TYR A 133 -10.20 6.84 -11.96
N ASP A 134 -9.85 7.22 -13.18
CA ASP A 134 -9.87 6.33 -14.34
C ASP A 134 -8.94 5.12 -14.16
N THR A 135 -7.75 5.35 -13.58
CA THR A 135 -6.80 4.28 -13.28
C THR A 135 -7.33 3.36 -12.18
N LEU A 136 -7.95 3.92 -11.14
CA LEU A 136 -8.57 3.17 -10.06
C LEU A 136 -9.70 2.27 -10.59
N GLN A 137 -10.56 2.79 -11.47
CA GLN A 137 -11.62 2.02 -12.11
C GLN A 137 -11.06 0.92 -13.01
N LYS A 138 -10.06 1.26 -13.83
CA LYS A 138 -9.39 0.29 -14.70
C LYS A 138 -8.82 -0.88 -13.90
N ASP A 139 -8.32 -0.64 -12.70
CA ASP A 139 -7.71 -1.66 -11.83
C ASP A 139 -8.68 -2.20 -10.76
N GLY A 140 -9.96 -1.83 -10.83
CA GLY A 140 -10.96 -2.09 -9.79
C GLY A 140 -11.13 -3.56 -9.45
N GLU A 141 -11.07 -4.47 -10.42
CA GLU A 141 -11.13 -5.92 -10.16
C GLU A 141 -9.93 -6.40 -9.34
N LEU A 142 -8.73 -5.96 -9.73
CA LEU A 142 -7.48 -6.33 -9.08
C LEU A 142 -7.49 -5.80 -7.64
N ILE A 143 -7.79 -4.52 -7.45
CA ILE A 143 -7.85 -3.86 -6.15
C ILE A 143 -8.95 -4.48 -5.28
N GLY A 144 -10.14 -4.69 -5.83
CA GLY A 144 -11.28 -5.28 -5.14
C GLY A 144 -11.06 -6.73 -4.71
N GLU A 145 -10.26 -7.52 -5.43
CA GLU A 145 -9.80 -8.83 -4.97
C GLU A 145 -8.97 -8.69 -3.68
N ARG A 146 -8.01 -7.77 -3.64
CA ARG A 146 -7.14 -7.56 -2.47
C ARG A 146 -7.97 -7.10 -1.26
N PHE A 147 -8.90 -6.17 -1.44
CA PHE A 147 -9.79 -5.73 -0.36
C PHE A 147 -10.69 -6.86 0.17
N ARG A 148 -11.22 -7.73 -0.70
CA ARG A 148 -12.01 -8.89 -0.26
C ARG A 148 -11.18 -9.88 0.55
N ILE A 149 -9.93 -10.13 0.14
CA ILE A 149 -9.00 -10.98 0.89
C ILE A 149 -8.68 -10.34 2.23
N LEU A 150 -8.36 -9.04 2.25
CA LEU A 150 -8.08 -8.31 3.48
C LEU A 150 -9.27 -8.38 4.44
N LYS A 151 -10.49 -8.08 3.97
CA LYS A 151 -11.70 -8.18 4.77
C LYS A 151 -11.85 -9.57 5.39
N ARG A 152 -11.77 -10.64 4.57
CA ARG A 152 -11.87 -12.01 5.06
C ARG A 152 -10.83 -12.32 6.15
N LEU A 153 -9.58 -11.90 5.95
CA LEU A 153 -8.51 -12.12 6.94
C LEU A 153 -8.75 -11.34 8.23
N LEU A 154 -9.28 -10.12 8.15
CA LEU A 154 -9.68 -9.34 9.31
C LEU A 154 -10.85 -9.99 10.07
N ASP A 155 -11.86 -10.47 9.35
CA ASP A 155 -12.98 -11.23 9.92
C ASP A 155 -12.46 -12.51 10.63
N GLU A 156 -11.52 -13.25 10.02
CA GLU A 156 -10.89 -14.45 10.61
C GLU A 156 -10.03 -14.13 11.86
N LEU A 157 -9.45 -12.93 11.94
CA LEU A 157 -8.72 -12.42 13.11
C LEU A 157 -9.65 -11.95 14.23
N GLY A 158 -10.96 -11.79 13.95
CA GLY A 158 -11.96 -11.33 14.91
C GLY A 158 -12.05 -9.81 15.06
N TYR A 159 -11.66 -9.05 14.03
CA TYR A 159 -11.87 -7.60 13.97
C TYR A 159 -13.23 -7.23 13.36
#